data_AF-A0A0D3VAI5-F1
#
_entry.id   AF-A0A0D3VAI5-F1
#
_cell.length_a   1.000
_cell.length_b   1.000
_cell.length_c   1.000
_cell.angle_alpha   90.00
_cell.angle_beta   90.00
_cell.angle_gamma   90.00
#
_symmetry.space_group_name_H-M   'P 1'
#
loop_
_entity.id
_entity.type
_entity.pdbx_description
1 polymer ?
#
loop_
_entity_poly.entity_id
_entity_poly.type
_entity_poly.pdbx_seq_one_letter_code
_entity_poly.pdbx_strand_id
1 'polypeptide(L)'
;MHVLSYSDPSDFLNRVEPVLLENEMLNNLPLGIIYRLVESCKYAVKDAQPEGPLPFMAVVSNDEQDILVLVKTLEHLIIYNSEKGVNDELVTEACSKAIQYIVEQEVISVPSVIALRETAFLFAKEWQFITGHSYEIQMDQRIYACTEVKDIKLSPGIFRAAEFRDIPLLGQWIYEFAASVGGHVHRSCHQDG
;
A
#
# COMPACT_ATOMS: atom_id res chain seq x y z
N MET A 1 23.47 -8.37 5.03
CA MET A 1 22.07 -7.93 4.92
C MET A 1 21.19 -8.78 5.84
N HIS A 2 20.25 -8.17 6.56
CA HIS A 2 19.41 -8.84 7.55
C HIS A 2 17.97 -8.29 7.52
N VAL A 3 17.02 -9.08 8.06
CA VAL A 3 15.60 -8.73 8.14
C VAL A 3 15.24 -8.49 9.61
N LEU A 4 14.64 -7.35 9.90
CA LEU A 4 14.13 -6.99 11.23
C LEU A 4 12.60 -6.89 11.17
N SER A 5 11.91 -7.80 11.86
CA SER A 5 10.45 -7.78 11.98
C SER A 5 10.00 -7.01 13.21
N TYR A 6 8.87 -6.32 13.10
CA TYR A 6 8.30 -5.50 14.17
C TYR A 6 6.92 -6.02 14.56
N SER A 7 6.66 -6.08 15.87
CA SER A 7 5.34 -6.40 16.43
C SER A 7 4.57 -5.15 16.86
N ASP A 8 5.26 -4.07 17.23
CA ASP A 8 4.65 -2.78 17.59
C ASP A 8 4.66 -1.81 16.39
N PRO A 9 3.49 -1.36 15.90
CA PRO A 9 3.42 -0.42 14.79
C PRO A 9 4.07 0.94 15.08
N SER A 10 4.13 1.37 16.34
CA SER A 10 4.75 2.64 16.74
C SER A 10 6.28 2.55 16.64
N ASP A 11 6.86 1.44 17.09
CA ASP A 11 8.32 1.21 16.94
C ASP A 11 8.71 1.11 15.46
N PHE A 12 7.87 0.43 14.67
CA PHE A 12 8.05 0.35 13.23
C PHE A 12 7.97 1.73 12.58
N LEU A 13 6.93 2.53 12.88
CA LEU A 13 6.75 3.88 12.36
C LEU A 13 7.96 4.76 12.69
N ASN A 14 8.42 4.75 13.96
CA ASN A 14 9.58 5.53 14.39
C ASN A 14 10.84 5.22 13.58
N ARG A 15 11.00 3.97 13.11
CA ARG A 15 12.12 3.56 12.27
C ARG A 15 11.97 4.04 10.82
N VAL A 16 10.80 3.82 10.22
CA VAL A 16 10.63 3.93 8.76
C VAL A 16 10.08 5.27 8.29
N GLU A 17 9.42 6.03 9.17
CA GLU A 17 8.82 7.32 8.83
C GLU A 17 9.82 8.31 8.22
N PRO A 18 11.04 8.50 8.78
CA PRO A 18 11.97 9.48 8.23
C PRO A 18 12.36 9.20 6.78
N VAL A 19 12.53 7.92 6.42
CA VAL A 19 12.92 7.52 5.06
C VAL A 19 11.74 7.55 4.08
N LEU A 20 10.54 7.19 4.55
CA LEU A 20 9.35 7.23 3.71
C LEU A 20 8.92 8.68 3.40
N LEU A 21 9.11 9.61 4.34
CA LEU A 21 8.79 11.03 4.16
C LEU A 21 9.71 11.76 3.17
N GLU A 22 10.88 11.20 2.82
CA GLU A 22 11.75 11.79 1.79
C GLU A 22 11.03 11.93 0.44
N ASN A 23 10.10 11.02 0.15
CA ASN A 23 9.24 11.06 -1.03
C ASN A 23 7.80 10.65 -0.67
N GLU A 24 7.16 11.44 0.19
CA GLU A 24 5.80 11.19 0.69
C GLU A 24 4.80 10.89 -0.44
N MET A 25 4.90 11.59 -1.57
CA MET A 25 4.01 11.39 -2.72
C MET A 25 4.05 9.93 -3.22
N LEU A 26 5.24 9.34 -3.39
CA LEU A 26 5.38 7.95 -3.80
C LEU A 26 5.06 6.97 -2.66
N ASN A 27 5.33 7.40 -1.44
CA ASN A 27 5.24 6.56 -0.23
C ASN A 27 3.93 6.76 0.55
N ASN A 28 2.93 7.40 -0.05
CA ASN A 28 1.69 7.75 0.63
C ASN A 28 0.91 6.51 1.11
N LEU A 29 0.98 5.40 0.35
CA LEU A 29 0.28 4.17 0.66
C LEU A 29 0.89 3.47 1.88
N PRO A 30 2.20 3.15 1.91
CA PRO A 30 2.80 2.58 3.12
C PRO A 30 2.66 3.52 4.32
N LEU A 31 2.89 4.83 4.18
CA LEU A 31 2.71 5.80 5.28
C LEU A 31 1.28 5.79 5.83
N GLY A 32 0.27 5.90 4.96
CA GLY A 32 -1.14 5.91 5.35
C GLY A 32 -1.57 4.61 6.05
N ILE A 33 -1.05 3.46 5.60
CA ILE A 33 -1.30 2.17 6.27
C ILE A 33 -0.67 2.17 7.65
N ILE A 34 0.61 2.55 7.79
CA ILE A 34 1.31 2.52 9.08
C ILE A 34 0.68 3.50 10.07
N TYR A 35 0.34 4.72 9.64
CA TYR A 35 -0.35 5.68 10.51
C TYR A 35 -1.68 5.14 11.02
N ARG A 36 -2.49 4.53 10.15
CA ARG A 36 -3.76 3.91 10.56
C ARG A 36 -3.55 2.74 11.53
N LEU A 37 -2.49 1.95 11.35
CA LEU A 37 -2.16 0.87 12.27
C LEU A 37 -1.82 1.39 13.66
N VAL A 38 -0.94 2.39 13.74
CA VAL A 38 -0.60 3.07 15.00
C VAL A 38 -1.83 3.67 15.66
N GLU A 39 -2.70 4.33 14.89
CA GLU A 39 -3.95 4.90 15.38
C GLU A 39 -4.88 3.83 15.95
N SER A 40 -5.07 2.72 15.21
CA SER A 40 -5.93 1.61 15.64
C SER A 40 -5.43 0.97 16.94
N CYS A 41 -4.12 0.83 17.14
CA CYS A 41 -3.55 0.30 18.38
C CYS A 41 -3.67 1.28 19.55
N LYS A 42 -3.62 2.60 19.31
CA LYS A 42 -3.77 3.63 20.35
C LYS A 42 -5.20 3.73 20.89
N TYR A 43 -6.19 3.57 20.01
CA TYR A 43 -7.61 3.68 20.37
C TYR A 43 -8.30 2.34 20.59
N ALA A 44 -7.60 1.21 20.37
CA ALA A 44 -8.06 -0.08 20.84
C ALA A 44 -8.28 0.00 22.36
N VAL A 45 -9.49 -0.37 22.80
CA VAL A 45 -9.76 -0.60 24.23
C VAL A 45 -8.70 -1.59 24.71
N LYS A 46 -8.11 -1.40 25.90
CA LYS A 46 -7.03 -2.25 26.44
C LYS A 46 -7.32 -3.76 26.44
N ASP A 47 -8.58 -4.14 26.30
CA ASP A 47 -9.07 -5.52 26.24
C ASP A 47 -9.73 -5.91 24.90
N ALA A 48 -9.83 -4.99 23.94
CA ALA A 48 -10.24 -5.28 22.57
C ALA A 48 -9.02 -5.81 21.81
N GLN A 49 -9.00 -7.12 21.56
CA GLN A 49 -8.09 -7.68 20.56
C GLN A 49 -8.37 -6.99 19.22
N PRO A 50 -7.34 -6.55 18.47
CA PRO A 50 -7.54 -6.17 17.08
C PRO A 50 -8.29 -7.31 16.37
N GLU A 51 -9.34 -6.98 15.61
CA GLU A 51 -10.03 -7.99 14.81
C GLU A 51 -9.09 -8.45 13.69
N GLY A 52 -8.35 -9.54 13.95
CA GLY A 52 -7.43 -10.17 13.01
C GLY A 52 -5.95 -10.12 13.45
N PRO A 53 -5.08 -10.89 12.78
CA PRO A 53 -3.65 -10.86 13.05
C PRO A 53 -3.08 -9.47 12.73
N LEU A 54 -2.17 -8.99 13.59
CA LEU A 54 -1.39 -7.79 13.28
C LEU A 54 -0.66 -7.99 11.94
N PRO A 55 -0.60 -6.95 11.09
CA PRO A 55 0.08 -7.04 9.81
C PRO A 55 1.56 -7.36 10.02
N PHE A 56 2.12 -8.16 9.11
CA PHE A 56 3.57 -8.38 9.10
C PHE A 56 4.28 -7.08 8.69
N MET A 57 5.18 -6.60 9.55
CA MET A 57 5.96 -5.38 9.34
C MET A 57 7.43 -5.73 9.46
N ALA A 58 8.24 -5.37 8.47
CA ALA A 58 9.67 -5.63 8.50
C ALA A 58 10.48 -4.61 7.72
N VAL A 59 11.76 -4.54 8.04
CA VAL A 59 12.77 -3.79 7.30
C VAL A 59 13.88 -4.74 6.86
N VAL A 60 14.37 -4.58 5.64
CA VAL A 60 15.60 -5.22 5.17
C VAL A 60 16.70 -4.19 5.12
N SER A 61 17.78 -4.44 5.85
CA SER A 61 18.88 -3.48 6.01
C SER A 61 20.23 -4.15 5.76
N ASN A 62 21.18 -3.37 5.27
CA ASN A 62 22.60 -3.69 5.38
C ASN A 62 23.21 -2.90 6.56
N ASP A 63 24.54 -2.89 6.68
CA ASP A 63 25.22 -2.22 7.79
C ASP A 63 25.18 -0.67 7.67
N GLU A 64 24.76 -0.14 6.52
CA GLU A 64 24.78 1.28 6.19
C GLU A 64 23.38 1.90 6.21
N GLN A 65 22.37 1.20 5.68
CA GLN A 65 21.03 1.74 5.48
C GLN A 65 19.93 0.69 5.40
N ASP A 66 18.70 1.18 5.55
CA ASP A 66 17.48 0.43 5.24
C ASP A 66 17.27 0.43 3.72
N ILE A 67 17.10 -0.77 3.16
CA ILE A 67 16.97 -0.99 1.72
C ILE A 67 15.52 -1.20 1.36
N LEU A 68 14.81 -2.07 2.08
CA LEU A 68 13.38 -2.32 1.89
C LEU A 68 12.58 -2.07 3.16
N VAL A 69 11.38 -1.53 2.99
CA VAL A 69 10.34 -1.51 4.02
C VAL A 69 9.17 -2.36 3.54
N LEU A 70 8.74 -3.29 4.37
CA LEU A 70 7.73 -4.32 4.06
C LEU A 70 6.55 -4.15 5.00
N VAL A 71 5.35 -3.97 4.44
CA VAL A 71 4.10 -3.93 5.21
C VAL A 71 3.08 -4.83 4.57
N LYS A 72 2.73 -5.92 5.25
CA LYS A 72 1.75 -6.91 4.79
C LYS A 72 0.40 -6.62 5.40
N THR A 73 -0.52 -6.12 4.58
CA THR A 73 -1.96 -6.16 4.88
C THR A 73 -2.53 -7.56 4.60
N LEU A 74 -3.83 -7.76 4.83
CA LEU A 74 -4.48 -9.06 4.57
C LEU A 74 -4.18 -9.56 3.15
N GLU A 75 -4.42 -8.73 2.14
CA GLU A 75 -4.30 -9.11 0.73
C GLU A 75 -2.94 -8.73 0.12
N HIS A 76 -2.34 -7.61 0.53
CA HIS A 76 -1.19 -7.06 -0.20
C HIS A 76 0.05 -6.96 0.68
N LEU A 77 1.20 -7.34 0.12
CA LEU A 77 2.51 -6.94 0.61
C LEU A 77 2.91 -5.63 -0.06
N ILE A 78 2.93 -4.55 0.71
CA ILE A 78 3.42 -3.25 0.25
C ILE A 78 4.93 -3.21 0.46
N ILE A 79 5.67 -2.85 -0.59
CA ILE A 79 7.13 -2.76 -0.55
C ILE A 79 7.56 -1.36 -0.98
N TYR A 80 8.34 -0.73 -0.12
CA TYR A 80 9.14 0.43 -0.46
C TYR A 80 10.61 0.01 -0.58
N ASN A 81 11.33 0.60 -1.51
CA ASN A 81 12.78 0.53 -1.59
C ASN A 81 13.38 1.92 -1.44
N SER A 82 14.53 2.03 -0.78
CA SER A 82 15.29 3.27 -0.74
C SER A 82 15.63 3.76 -2.15
N GLU A 83 15.71 5.08 -2.33
CA GLU A 83 16.22 5.71 -3.55
C GLU A 83 17.71 6.08 -3.42
N LYS A 84 18.25 6.10 -2.19
CA LYS A 84 19.58 6.62 -1.89
C LYS A 84 20.64 5.52 -1.98
N GLY A 85 21.56 5.65 -2.94
CA GLY A 85 22.75 4.79 -3.01
C GLY A 85 22.45 3.30 -3.25
N VAL A 86 21.24 2.98 -3.71
CA VAL A 86 20.80 1.62 -4.02
C VAL A 86 20.72 1.43 -5.53
N ASN A 87 21.23 0.30 -5.99
CA ASN A 87 21.13 -0.16 -7.37
C ASN A 87 20.26 -1.43 -7.43
N ASP A 88 19.91 -1.86 -8.65
CA ASP A 88 19.08 -3.04 -8.87
C ASP A 88 19.67 -4.31 -8.23
N GLU A 89 20.99 -4.47 -8.22
CA GLU A 89 21.66 -5.62 -7.59
C GLU A 89 21.40 -5.67 -6.08
N LEU A 90 21.56 -4.54 -5.39
CA LEU A 90 21.35 -4.44 -3.95
C LEU A 90 19.87 -4.61 -3.60
N VAL A 91 18.95 -4.07 -4.41
CA VAL A 91 17.51 -4.29 -4.25
C VAL A 91 17.13 -5.76 -4.49
N THR A 92 17.75 -6.42 -5.47
CA THR A 92 17.54 -7.84 -5.76
C THR A 92 18.01 -8.71 -4.59
N GLU A 93 19.19 -8.43 -4.02
CA GLU A 93 19.67 -9.13 -2.82
C GLU A 93 18.70 -8.94 -1.65
N ALA A 94 18.20 -7.71 -1.44
CA ALA A 94 17.22 -7.43 -0.41
C ALA A 94 15.88 -8.13 -0.62
N CYS A 95 15.40 -8.20 -1.86
CA CYS A 95 14.22 -8.99 -2.21
C CYS A 95 14.44 -10.46 -1.87
N SER A 96 15.57 -11.03 -2.30
CA SER A 96 15.93 -12.42 -2.00
C SER A 96 15.91 -12.72 -0.50
N LYS A 97 16.48 -11.81 0.32
CA LYS A 97 16.46 -11.92 1.78
C LYS A 97 15.08 -11.78 2.39
N ALA A 98 14.28 -10.83 1.92
CA ALA A 98 12.89 -10.69 2.35
C ALA A 98 12.07 -11.96 2.06
N ILE A 99 12.23 -12.52 0.86
CA ILE A 99 11.48 -13.68 0.40
C ILE A 99 11.90 -14.93 1.19
N GLN A 100 13.20 -15.17 1.38
CA GLN A 100 13.69 -16.26 2.22
C GLN A 100 13.08 -16.19 3.62
N TYR A 101 13.14 -15.00 4.24
CA TYR A 101 12.56 -14.78 5.56
C TYR A 101 11.05 -15.06 5.58
N ILE A 102 10.29 -14.55 4.60
CA ILE A 102 8.84 -14.74 4.50
C ILE A 102 8.48 -16.21 4.33
N VAL A 103 9.18 -16.94 3.46
CA VAL A 103 8.92 -18.37 3.17
C VAL A 103 9.22 -19.24 4.38
N GLU A 104 10.21 -18.87 5.20
CA GLU A 104 10.50 -19.54 6.47
C GLU A 104 9.38 -19.31 7.51
N GLN A 105 8.56 -18.27 7.36
CA GLN A 105 7.38 -18.04 8.20
C GLN A 105 6.15 -18.72 7.58
N GLU A 106 5.80 -19.93 8.04
CA GLU A 106 4.63 -20.69 7.52
C GLU A 106 3.30 -19.92 7.57
N VAL A 107 3.22 -18.84 8.34
CA VAL A 107 2.00 -18.04 8.58
C VAL A 107 1.86 -16.86 7.59
N ILE A 108 2.92 -16.48 6.87
CA ILE A 108 2.90 -15.29 6.00
C ILE A 108 2.59 -15.69 4.56
N SER A 109 1.31 -15.62 4.16
CA SER A 109 0.91 -15.78 2.76
C SER A 109 1.10 -14.48 1.98
N VAL A 110 1.71 -14.49 0.78
CA VAL A 110 1.84 -13.30 -0.08
C VAL A 110 1.04 -13.49 -1.37
N PRO A 111 -0.27 -13.18 -1.39
CA PRO A 111 -1.08 -13.35 -2.59
C PRO A 111 -0.90 -12.21 -3.61
N SER A 112 -0.42 -11.05 -3.18
CA SER A 112 -0.22 -9.87 -4.04
C SER A 112 0.87 -8.96 -3.49
N VAL A 113 1.56 -8.23 -4.37
CA VAL A 113 2.60 -7.26 -4.05
C VAL A 113 2.24 -5.91 -4.69
N ILE A 114 2.41 -4.83 -3.91
CA ILE A 114 2.28 -3.45 -4.39
C ILE A 114 3.61 -2.75 -4.10
N ALA A 115 4.25 -2.23 -5.14
CA ALA A 115 5.50 -1.47 -5.02
C ALA A 115 5.66 -0.54 -6.22
N LEU A 116 6.71 0.28 -6.22
CA LEU A 116 7.21 0.90 -7.44
C LEU A 116 7.46 -0.17 -8.50
N ARG A 117 7.21 0.18 -9.77
CA ARG A 117 7.19 -0.76 -10.89
C ARG A 117 8.45 -1.64 -10.92
N GLU A 118 9.62 -1.02 -10.90
CA GLU A 118 10.91 -1.68 -10.95
C GLU A 118 11.08 -2.65 -9.77
N THR A 119 10.78 -2.21 -8.56
CA THR A 119 10.84 -3.01 -7.32
C THR A 119 9.86 -4.18 -7.33
N ALA A 120 8.62 -3.97 -7.81
CA ALA A 120 7.63 -5.03 -7.97
C ALA A 120 8.12 -6.10 -8.96
N PHE A 121 8.75 -5.70 -10.07
CA PHE A 121 9.32 -6.63 -11.04
C PHE A 121 10.51 -7.42 -10.49
N LEU A 122 11.43 -6.75 -9.79
CA LEU A 122 12.57 -7.43 -9.16
C LEU A 122 12.09 -8.44 -8.11
N PHE A 123 11.18 -8.01 -7.23
CA PHE A 123 10.60 -8.90 -6.22
C PHE A 123 9.87 -10.08 -6.84
N ALA A 124 9.04 -9.87 -7.88
CA ALA A 124 8.28 -10.93 -8.52
C ALA A 124 9.17 -11.97 -9.22
N LYS A 125 10.25 -11.52 -9.87
CA LYS A 125 11.27 -12.41 -10.47
C LYS A 125 11.97 -13.25 -9.41
N GLU A 126 12.42 -12.63 -8.32
CA GLU A 126 13.05 -13.35 -7.22
C GLU A 126 12.08 -14.31 -6.53
N TRP A 127 10.81 -13.92 -6.39
CA TRP A 127 9.76 -14.78 -5.83
C TRP A 127 9.57 -16.04 -6.68
N GLN A 128 9.49 -15.89 -8.00
CA GLN A 128 9.40 -17.02 -8.91
C GLN A 128 10.65 -17.90 -8.87
N PHE A 129 11.84 -17.30 -8.80
CA PHE A 129 13.10 -18.02 -8.73
C PHE A 129 13.21 -18.85 -7.45
N ILE A 130 12.86 -18.28 -6.29
CA ILE A 130 13.01 -18.91 -4.98
C ILE A 130 11.88 -19.92 -4.70
N THR A 131 10.64 -19.57 -5.04
CA THR A 131 9.46 -20.37 -4.66
C THR A 131 8.91 -21.26 -5.78
N GLY A 132 9.31 -21.01 -7.03
CA GLY A 132 8.76 -21.66 -8.23
C GLY A 132 7.38 -21.16 -8.66
N HIS A 133 6.71 -20.30 -7.88
CA HIS A 133 5.38 -19.78 -8.22
C HIS A 133 5.46 -18.68 -9.27
N SER A 134 4.63 -18.77 -10.30
CA SER A 134 4.50 -17.72 -11.32
C SER A 134 3.83 -16.47 -10.75
N TYR A 135 4.05 -15.35 -11.41
CA TYR A 135 3.36 -14.08 -11.13
C TYR A 135 2.69 -13.55 -12.40
N GLU A 136 1.71 -12.68 -12.23
CA GLU A 136 1.11 -11.88 -13.30
C GLU A 136 0.97 -10.43 -12.86
N ILE A 137 0.97 -9.51 -13.83
CA ILE A 137 0.75 -8.09 -13.55
C ILE A 137 -0.75 -7.87 -13.45
N GLN A 138 -1.23 -7.51 -12.26
CA GLN A 138 -2.65 -7.25 -12.05
C GLN A 138 -3.05 -5.83 -12.49
N MET A 139 -2.27 -4.82 -12.12
CA MET A 139 -2.56 -3.42 -12.43
C MET A 139 -1.29 -2.56 -12.45
N ASP A 140 -1.20 -1.63 -13.41
CA ASP A 140 -0.19 -0.56 -13.44
C ASP A 140 -0.81 0.72 -12.85
N GLN A 141 -0.64 0.90 -11.54
CA GLN A 141 -1.28 1.99 -10.79
C GLN A 141 -0.47 3.28 -10.92
N ARG A 142 -1.14 4.37 -11.30
CA ARG A 142 -0.54 5.72 -11.34
C ARG A 142 -0.85 6.49 -10.06
N ILE A 143 0.13 7.23 -9.58
CA ILE A 143 -0.07 8.21 -8.50
C ILE A 143 -0.43 9.54 -9.13
N TYR A 144 -1.59 10.08 -8.76
CA TYR A 144 -2.02 11.42 -9.14
C TYR A 144 -1.70 12.38 -8.01
N ALA A 145 -0.80 13.33 -8.27
CA ALA A 145 -0.43 14.37 -7.30
C ALA A 145 -0.95 15.74 -7.75
N CYS A 146 -1.61 16.45 -6.83
CA CYS A 146 -1.99 17.83 -7.05
C CYS A 146 -0.79 18.73 -6.72
N THR A 147 -0.08 19.20 -7.74
CA THR A 147 1.09 20.09 -7.57
C THR A 147 0.72 21.56 -7.43
N GLU A 148 -0.48 21.94 -7.90
CA GLU A 148 -0.98 23.31 -7.88
C GLU A 148 -2.50 23.29 -7.81
N VAL A 149 -3.07 24.13 -6.94
CA VAL A 149 -4.52 24.39 -6.92
C VAL A 149 -4.76 25.64 -7.76
N LYS A 150 -5.48 25.48 -8.87
CA LYS A 150 -5.91 26.61 -9.69
C LYS A 150 -7.16 27.24 -9.09
N ASP A 151 -7.19 28.56 -9.01
CA ASP A 151 -8.41 29.29 -8.71
C ASP A 151 -9.43 29.04 -9.81
N ILE A 152 -10.55 28.42 -9.44
CA ILE A 152 -11.69 28.18 -10.33
C ILE A 152 -12.87 29.03 -9.89
N LYS A 153 -13.65 29.49 -10.85
CA LYS A 153 -14.92 30.14 -10.55
C LYS A 153 -15.85 29.10 -9.93
N LEU A 154 -16.13 29.24 -8.64
CA LEU A 154 -17.06 28.37 -7.94
C LEU A 154 -18.46 28.46 -8.58
N SER A 155 -19.13 27.32 -8.69
CA SER A 155 -20.55 27.29 -9.04
C SER A 155 -21.33 28.13 -8.04
N PRO A 156 -22.38 28.86 -8.45
CA PRO A 156 -23.21 29.68 -7.54
C PRO A 156 -24.02 28.83 -6.53
N GLY A 157 -23.89 27.50 -6.56
CA GLY A 157 -24.51 26.60 -5.61
C GLY A 157 -23.98 26.77 -4.19
N ILE A 158 -24.72 26.20 -3.23
CA ILE A 158 -24.32 26.12 -1.83
C ILE A 158 -23.97 24.68 -1.47
N PHE A 159 -23.00 24.51 -0.57
CA PHE A 159 -22.77 23.21 0.06
C PHE A 159 -23.96 22.86 0.96
N ARG A 160 -24.49 21.65 0.80
CA ARG A 160 -25.50 21.07 1.70
C ARG A 160 -25.15 19.62 1.97
N ALA A 161 -25.67 19.08 3.08
CA ALA A 161 -25.58 17.66 3.34
C ALA A 161 -26.27 16.86 2.21
N ALA A 162 -25.67 15.72 1.86
CA ALA A 162 -26.27 14.78 0.93
C ALA A 162 -27.50 14.12 1.58
N GLU A 163 -28.54 13.90 0.79
CA GLU A 163 -29.78 13.24 1.20
C GLU A 163 -30.02 12.01 0.31
N PHE A 164 -30.93 11.11 0.71
CA PHE A 164 -31.22 9.89 -0.07
C PHE A 164 -31.62 10.17 -1.53
N ARG A 165 -32.25 11.32 -1.81
CA ARG A 165 -32.59 11.74 -3.18
C ARG A 165 -31.38 12.01 -4.08
N ASP A 166 -30.18 12.17 -3.52
CA ASP A 166 -28.95 12.44 -4.26
C ASP A 166 -28.27 11.16 -4.74
N ILE A 167 -28.69 9.99 -4.24
CA ILE A 167 -28.10 8.68 -4.60
C ILE A 167 -28.03 8.46 -6.12
N PRO A 168 -29.11 8.71 -6.92
CA PRO A 168 -29.04 8.52 -8.37
C PRO A 168 -27.97 9.39 -9.03
N LEU A 169 -27.82 10.66 -8.58
CA LEU A 169 -26.84 11.59 -9.12
C LEU A 169 -25.41 11.18 -8.76
N LEU A 170 -25.16 10.83 -7.49
CA LEU A 170 -23.85 10.37 -7.01
C LEU A 170 -23.44 9.07 -7.71
N GLY A 171 -24.38 8.14 -7.88
CA GLY A 171 -24.14 6.90 -8.63
C GLY A 171 -23.75 7.16 -10.08
N GLN A 172 -24.42 8.12 -10.73
CA GLN A 172 -24.06 8.54 -12.08
C GLN A 172 -22.65 9.16 -12.13
N TRP A 173 -22.31 10.05 -11.20
CA TRP A 173 -20.97 10.65 -11.14
C TRP A 173 -19.85 9.64 -10.93
N ILE A 174 -20.05 8.67 -10.02
CA ILE A 174 -19.06 7.61 -9.79
C ILE A 174 -18.85 6.79 -11.06
N TYR A 175 -19.95 6.44 -11.75
CA TYR A 175 -19.90 5.70 -13.00
C TYR A 175 -19.19 6.49 -14.12
N GLU A 176 -19.57 7.75 -14.32
CA GLU A 176 -18.98 8.62 -15.35
C GLU A 176 -17.50 8.88 -15.09
N PHE A 177 -17.13 9.11 -13.82
CA PHE A 177 -15.76 9.26 -13.42
C PHE A 177 -14.96 7.99 -13.73
N ALA A 178 -15.42 6.83 -13.24
CA ALA A 178 -14.74 5.56 -13.47
C ALA A 178 -14.57 5.26 -14.97
N ALA A 179 -15.61 5.46 -15.77
CA ALA A 179 -15.55 5.31 -17.22
C ALA A 179 -14.54 6.27 -17.87
N SER A 180 -14.46 7.53 -17.40
CA SER A 180 -13.53 8.53 -17.94
C SER A 180 -12.05 8.20 -17.66
N VAL A 181 -11.77 7.44 -16.60
CA VAL A 181 -10.40 7.02 -16.21
C VAL A 181 -10.10 5.56 -16.55
N GLY A 182 -10.97 4.89 -17.32
CA GLY A 182 -10.79 3.50 -17.76
C GLY A 182 -11.08 2.44 -16.70
N GLY A 183 -11.73 2.79 -15.59
CA GLY A 183 -12.21 1.87 -14.57
C GLY A 183 -13.52 1.16 -14.98
N HIS A 184 -13.75 -0.05 -14.45
CA HIS A 184 -14.96 -0.82 -14.66
C HIS A 184 -15.83 -0.82 -13.40
N VAL A 185 -16.99 -0.16 -13.44
CA VAL A 185 -18.00 -0.22 -12.37
C VAL A 185 -19.16 -1.08 -12.86
N HIS A 186 -19.43 -2.19 -12.17
CA HIS A 186 -20.53 -3.08 -12.51
C HIS A 186 -21.86 -2.44 -12.10
N ARG A 187 -22.81 -2.28 -13.03
CA ARG A 187 -24.19 -1.89 -12.70
C ARG A 187 -24.93 -3.12 -12.15
N SER A 188 -25.05 -3.25 -10.84
CA SER A 188 -26.17 -4.01 -10.27
C SER A 188 -27.41 -3.12 -10.35
N CYS A 189 -28.16 -3.23 -11.45
CA CYS A 189 -29.53 -2.72 -11.48
C CYS A 189 -30.35 -3.60 -10.53
N HIS A 190 -30.71 -3.08 -9.36
CA HIS A 190 -31.94 -3.49 -8.70
C HIS A 190 -33.09 -3.12 -9.62
N GLN A 191 -33.54 -4.09 -10.42
CA GLN A 191 -34.89 -4.10 -10.95
C GLN A 191 -35.78 -4.60 -9.82
N ASP A 192 -36.27 -3.68 -8.99
CA ASP A 192 -37.42 -3.95 -8.15
C ASP A 192 -38.68 -3.65 -8.98
N GLY A 193 -39.55 -4.64 -9.07
CA GLY A 193 -40.81 -4.63 -9.84
C GLY A 193 -41.96 -3.88 -9.19
#